data_AF-A0A0M9A9R3-F1
#
_entry.id   AF-A0A0M9A9R3-F1
#
_cell.length_a   1.000
_cell.length_b   1.000
_cell.length_c   1.000
_cell.angle_alpha   90.00
_cell.angle_beta   90.00
_cell.angle_gamma   90.00
#
_symmetry.space_group_name_H-M   'P 1'
#
loop_
_entity.id
_entity.type
_entity.pdbx_description
1 polymer ?
#
loop_
_entity_poly.entity_id
_entity_poly.type
_entity_poly.pdbx_seq_one_letter_code
_entity_poly.pdbx_strand_id
1 'polypeptide(L)'
;MKLVEEDNLANAGTIFALFNIITISSPLLVHLLAKRYVIELYHHPKEEKYSAKIFTFFCKQKEITFTKNDVIEPTTARTGMFTTCIAKGYPLLLDEDQFLEPKHFNIIMKYNEPIDFEIEKLNVTALNRPPTENKNVMIEDKNVKQK
;
A
#
# COMPACT_ATOMS: atom_id res chain seq x y z
N MET A 1 -3.56 46.37 31.33
CA MET A 1 -2.95 46.36 29.97
C MET A 1 -1.74 45.45 29.88
N LYS A 2 -0.78 45.48 30.82
CA LYS A 2 0.41 44.59 30.81
C LYS A 2 0.13 43.08 30.68
N LEU A 3 -0.92 42.55 31.30
CA LEU A 3 -1.24 41.11 31.25
C LEU A 3 -1.58 40.61 29.84
N VAL A 4 -2.33 41.41 29.06
CA VAL A 4 -2.71 41.06 27.67
C VAL A 4 -1.50 41.12 26.73
N GLU A 5 -0.51 41.95 27.04
CA GLU A 5 0.69 42.12 26.24
C GLU A 5 1.69 40.98 26.46
N GLU A 6 1.79 40.45 27.68
CA GLU A 6 2.60 39.25 27.97
C GLU A 6 2.00 37.98 27.39
N ASP A 7 0.67 37.82 27.41
CA ASP A 7 0.00 36.66 26.78
C ASP A 7 0.23 36.64 25.26
N ASN A 8 0.17 37.81 24.61
CA ASN A 8 0.44 37.93 23.17
C ASN A 8 1.92 37.74 22.82
N LEU A 9 2.84 38.22 23.67
CA LEU A 9 4.28 38.02 23.50
C LEU A 9 4.68 36.55 23.71
N ALA A 10 4.11 35.90 24.73
CA ALA A 10 4.32 34.47 24.99
C ALA A 10 3.75 33.59 23.86
N ASN A 11 2.56 33.93 23.35
CA ASN A 11 1.99 33.26 22.19
C ASN A 11 2.84 33.44 20.93
N ALA A 12 3.33 34.65 20.66
CA ALA A 12 4.22 34.91 19.54
C ALA A 12 5.53 34.13 19.64
N GLY A 13 6.13 34.06 20.84
CA GLY A 13 7.32 33.24 21.10
C GLY A 13 7.07 31.75 20.86
N THR A 14 5.90 31.24 21.26
CA THR A 14 5.52 29.83 21.05
C THR A 14 5.35 29.50 19.58
N ILE A 15 4.69 30.38 18.82
CA ILE A 15 4.51 30.24 17.37
C ILE A 15 5.87 30.26 16.66
N PHE A 16 6.76 31.19 17.01
CA PHE A 16 8.10 31.26 16.45
C PHE A 16 8.90 29.98 16.73
N ALA A 17 8.85 29.46 17.96
CA ALA A 17 9.52 28.20 18.30
C ALA A 17 9.01 27.02 17.47
N LEU A 18 7.69 26.90 17.29
CA LEU A 18 7.08 25.86 16.45
C LEU A 18 7.53 25.95 14.98
N PHE A 19 7.54 27.15 14.41
CA PHE A 19 8.02 27.37 13.04
C PHE A 19 9.47 26.93 12.88
N ASN A 20 10.35 27.28 13.81
CA ASN A 20 11.75 26.87 13.75
C ASN A 20 11.92 25.34 13.80
N ILE A 21 11.15 24.65 14.64
CA ILE A 21 11.18 23.18 14.71
C ILE A 21 10.76 22.59 13.36
N ILE A 22 9.68 23.09 12.75
CA ILE A 22 9.21 22.62 11.45
C ILE A 22 10.25 22.88 10.35
N THR A 23 10.86 24.07 10.33
CA THR A 23 11.88 24.42 9.34
C THR A 23 13.12 23.53 9.43
N ILE A 24 13.54 23.14 10.64
CA ILE A 24 14.67 22.22 10.84
C ILE A 24 14.27 20.76 10.56
N SER A 25 13.04 20.38 10.89
CA SER A 25 12.52 19.01 10.69
C SER A 25 12.19 18.72 9.22
N SER A 26 11.73 19.71 8.46
CA SER A 26 11.34 19.58 7.05
C SER A 26 12.41 18.93 6.15
N PRO A 27 13.68 19.39 6.12
CA PRO A 27 14.70 18.76 5.29
C PRO A 27 14.97 17.31 5.68
N LEU A 28 14.88 16.95 6.98
CA LEU A 28 15.03 15.57 7.45
C LEU A 28 13.88 14.68 6.96
N LEU A 29 12.64 15.19 7.02
CA LEU A 29 11.45 14.47 6.58
C LEU A 29 11.51 14.19 5.07
N VAL A 30 11.85 15.21 4.27
CA VAL A 30 11.99 15.08 2.81
C VAL A 30 13.11 14.10 2.46
N HIS A 31 14.27 14.18 3.12
CA HIS A 31 15.35 13.21 2.90
C HIS A 31 14.96 11.77 3.24
N LEU A 32 14.15 11.57 4.28
CA LEU A 32 13.69 10.24 4.67
C LEU A 32 12.76 9.62 3.61
N LEU A 33 11.91 10.44 2.99
CA LEU A 33 11.03 10.04 1.88
C LEU A 33 11.83 9.80 0.59
N ALA A 34 12.71 10.74 0.22
CA ALA A 34 13.50 10.67 -1.01
C ALA A 34 14.39 9.42 -1.08
N LYS A 35 14.88 8.92 0.07
CA LYS A 35 15.68 7.69 0.14
C LYS A 35 14.96 6.43 -0.35
N ARG A 36 13.62 6.40 -0.22
CA ARG A 36 12.78 5.26 -0.62
C ARG A 36 12.19 5.44 -2.02
N TYR A 37 12.30 6.63 -2.59
CA TYR A 37 11.72 6.96 -3.88
C TYR A 37 12.55 6.37 -5.02
N VAL A 38 11.90 5.62 -5.89
CA VAL A 38 12.47 5.12 -7.14
C VAL A 38 12.25 6.17 -8.22
N ILE A 39 13.33 6.60 -8.86
CA ILE A 39 13.33 7.67 -9.86
C ILE A 39 13.14 7.10 -11.26
N GLU A 40 13.79 5.97 -11.53
CA GLU A 40 13.72 5.34 -12.85
C GLU A 40 13.80 3.83 -12.67
N LEU A 41 12.96 3.11 -13.38
CA LEU A 41 13.01 1.67 -13.46
C LEU A 41 13.28 1.20 -14.89
N TYR A 42 14.41 0.53 -15.09
CA TYR A 42 14.81 -0.07 -16.36
C TYR A 42 14.53 -1.57 -16.35
N HIS A 43 13.84 -2.03 -17.38
CA HIS A 43 13.70 -3.46 -17.66
C HIS A 43 14.77 -3.91 -18.65
N HIS A 44 15.53 -4.94 -18.29
CA HIS A 44 16.49 -5.58 -19.18
C HIS A 44 15.88 -6.88 -19.74
N PRO A 45 15.31 -6.86 -20.97
CA PRO A 45 14.57 -7.98 -21.53
C PRO A 45 15.42 -9.23 -21.79
N LYS A 46 16.76 -9.10 -21.83
CA LYS A 46 17.68 -10.22 -22.04
C LYS A 46 17.91 -11.07 -20.80
N GLU A 47 17.74 -10.50 -19.61
CA GLU A 47 18.11 -11.15 -18.34
C GLU A 47 16.95 -11.27 -17.36
N GLU A 48 15.75 -10.81 -17.74
CA GLU A 48 14.56 -10.70 -16.85
C GLU A 48 14.85 -9.95 -15.53
N LYS A 49 15.80 -9.00 -15.60
CA LYS A 49 16.23 -8.17 -14.46
C LYS A 49 15.67 -6.76 -14.56
N TYR A 50 15.33 -6.23 -13.40
CA TYR A 50 14.92 -4.84 -13.22
C TYR A 50 16.02 -4.08 -12.50
N SER A 51 16.36 -2.90 -13.03
CA SER A 51 17.25 -1.95 -12.40
C SER A 51 16.45 -0.74 -11.94
N ALA A 52 16.33 -0.55 -10.63
CA ALA A 52 15.77 0.68 -10.07
C ALA A 52 16.90 1.63 -9.69
N LYS A 53 16.75 2.91 -10.05
CA LYS A 53 17.60 3.99 -9.55
C LYS A 53 16.91 4.68 -8.38
N ILE A 54 17.62 4.78 -7.25
CA ILE A 54 17.17 5.46 -6.04
C ILE A 54 18.17 6.56 -5.66
N PHE A 55 17.72 7.58 -4.94
CA PHE A 55 18.62 8.50 -4.27
C PHE A 55 19.00 7.97 -2.89
N THR A 56 20.27 8.12 -2.54
CA THR A 56 20.77 7.87 -1.18
C THR A 56 20.60 9.11 -0.31
N PHE A 57 20.90 8.99 0.99
CA PHE A 57 20.85 10.11 1.94
C PHE A 57 21.73 11.31 1.53
N PHE A 58 22.75 11.11 0.69
CA PHE A 58 23.60 12.19 0.19
C PHE A 58 23.23 12.62 -1.25
N CYS A 59 21.98 12.43 -1.66
CA CYS A 59 21.50 12.67 -3.03
C CYS A 59 22.34 11.99 -4.12
N LYS A 60 23.07 10.91 -3.78
CA LYS A 60 23.80 10.13 -4.75
C LYS A 60 22.88 9.07 -5.34
N GLN A 61 22.91 8.96 -6.66
CA GLN A 61 22.19 7.91 -7.36
C GLN A 61 22.82 6.55 -7.04
N LYS A 62 21.98 5.60 -6.62
CA LYS A 62 22.35 4.21 -6.41
C LYS A 62 21.43 3.35 -7.27
N GLU A 63 22.02 2.41 -7.99
CA GLU A 63 21.28 1.42 -8.77
C GLU A 63 21.13 0.13 -7.96
N ILE A 64 19.93 -0.42 -7.97
CA ILE A 64 19.63 -1.73 -7.39
C ILE A 64 19.05 -2.63 -8.48
N THR A 65 19.64 -3.81 -8.64
CA THR A 65 19.17 -4.80 -9.60
C THR A 65 18.45 -5.92 -8.85
N PHE A 66 17.22 -6.23 -9.26
CA PHE A 66 16.38 -7.27 -8.69
C PHE A 66 15.60 -8.00 -9.78
N THR A 67 15.13 -9.22 -9.48
CA THR A 67 14.24 -9.98 -10.36
C THR A 67 12.80 -9.91 -9.85
N LYS A 68 11.82 -10.24 -10.70
CA LYS A 68 10.39 -10.30 -10.31
C LYS A 68 10.13 -11.19 -9.08
N ASN A 69 10.93 -12.24 -8.90
CA ASN A 69 10.79 -13.20 -7.80
C ASN A 69 11.33 -12.65 -6.48
N ASP A 70 12.22 -11.66 -6.52
CA ASP A 70 12.80 -11.01 -5.33
C ASP A 70 11.91 -9.88 -4.79
N VAL A 71 10.76 -9.63 -5.43
CA VAL A 71 9.78 -8.61 -5.04
C VAL A 71 8.74 -9.26 -4.14
N ILE A 72 8.70 -8.81 -2.89
CA ILE A 72 7.71 -9.27 -1.91
C ILE A 72 6.43 -8.46 -2.11
N GLU A 73 5.31 -9.17 -2.31
CA GLU A 73 3.98 -8.62 -2.48
C GLU A 73 3.51 -7.84 -1.24
N PRO A 74 2.69 -6.80 -1.41
CA PRO A 74 2.16 -5.99 -0.31
C PRO A 74 1.04 -6.67 0.50
N THR A 75 0.67 -7.93 0.17
CA THR A 75 -0.48 -8.66 0.75
C THR A 75 -0.35 -8.92 2.25
N THR A 76 0.86 -8.89 2.80
CA THR A 76 1.08 -8.97 4.25
C THR A 76 1.42 -7.58 4.78
N ALA A 77 0.83 -7.21 5.91
CA ALA A 77 0.93 -5.95 6.68
C ALA A 77 2.35 -5.41 7.04
N ARG A 78 3.37 -5.64 6.20
CA ARG A 78 4.76 -5.21 6.33
C ARG A 78 5.11 -4.02 5.45
N THR A 79 4.24 -3.66 4.52
CA THR A 79 4.40 -2.51 3.64
C THR A 79 4.02 -1.25 4.41
N GLY A 80 5.01 -0.58 5.00
CA GLY A 80 4.79 0.66 5.75
C GLY A 80 4.25 1.79 4.86
N MET A 81 3.79 2.88 5.48
CA MET A 81 3.05 4.01 4.86
C MET A 81 3.73 4.71 3.67
N PHE A 82 4.98 4.39 3.36
CA PHE A 82 5.78 5.01 2.27
C PHE A 82 6.61 3.96 1.51
N THR A 83 6.05 2.78 1.34
CA THR A 83 6.64 1.66 0.60
C THR A 83 5.51 1.07 -0.23
N THR A 84 5.76 0.73 -1.50
CA THR A 84 4.80 -0.02 -2.32
C THR A 84 5.21 -1.48 -2.44
N CYS A 85 6.51 -1.76 -2.46
CA CYS A 85 7.04 -3.12 -2.50
C CYS A 85 8.40 -3.20 -1.79
N ILE A 86 8.81 -4.42 -1.46
CA ILE A 86 10.15 -4.69 -0.93
C ILE A 86 10.90 -5.51 -1.98
N ALA A 87 11.86 -4.89 -2.65
CA ALA A 87 12.72 -5.56 -3.60
C ALA A 87 14.04 -5.91 -2.92
N LYS A 88 14.37 -7.20 -2.81
CA LYS A 88 15.64 -7.67 -2.23
C LYS A 88 15.94 -7.10 -0.83
N GLY A 89 14.89 -6.93 -0.01
CA GLY A 89 14.97 -6.37 1.34
C GLY A 89 15.05 -4.84 1.42
N TYR A 90 15.02 -4.13 0.29
CA TYR A 90 14.93 -2.67 0.26
C TYR A 90 13.46 -2.23 0.11
N PRO A 91 12.93 -1.42 1.05
CA PRO A 91 11.61 -0.83 0.89
C PRO A 91 11.66 0.24 -0.20
N LEU A 92 10.93 0.04 -1.28
CA LEU A 92 10.83 0.95 -2.40
C LEU A 92 9.43 1.54 -2.49
N LEU A 93 9.37 2.82 -2.79
CA LEU A 93 8.16 3.49 -3.24
C LEU A 93 8.24 3.59 -4.77
N LEU A 94 7.45 2.77 -5.44
CA LEU A 94 7.28 2.74 -6.88
C LEU A 94 6.06 3.60 -7.24
N ASP A 95 6.20 4.38 -8.29
CA ASP A 95 5.17 5.24 -8.86
C ASP A 95 5.09 4.94 -10.35
N GLU A 96 3.89 4.77 -10.89
CA GLU A 96 3.66 4.26 -12.27
C GLU A 96 4.30 5.18 -13.31
N ASP A 97 4.35 6.49 -13.06
CA ASP A 97 4.97 7.49 -13.93
C ASP A 97 6.50 7.34 -14.04
N GLN A 98 7.15 6.66 -13.09
CA GLN A 98 8.60 6.45 -13.08
C GLN A 98 9.02 5.24 -13.93
N PHE A 99 8.04 4.55 -14.54
CA PHE A 99 8.28 3.40 -15.41
C PHE A 99 8.39 3.86 -16.85
N LEU A 100 9.46 3.43 -17.54
CA LEU A 100 9.58 3.58 -18.99
C LEU A 100 8.44 2.89 -19.74
N GLU A 101 7.89 1.82 -19.17
CA GLU A 101 6.72 1.15 -19.71
C GLU A 101 5.72 0.82 -18.57
N PRO A 102 4.54 1.47 -18.54
CA PRO A 102 3.55 1.30 -17.47
C PRO A 102 3.11 -0.16 -17.26
N LYS A 103 3.15 -0.97 -18.32
CA LYS A 103 2.79 -2.40 -18.25
C LYS A 103 3.67 -3.19 -17.26
N HIS A 104 4.92 -2.78 -17.08
CA HIS A 104 5.85 -3.45 -16.18
C HIS A 104 5.55 -3.16 -14.70
N PHE A 105 4.82 -2.09 -14.38
CA PHE A 105 4.34 -1.83 -13.03
C PHE A 105 3.40 -2.95 -12.55
N ASN A 106 2.40 -3.30 -13.37
CA ASN A 106 1.45 -4.38 -13.06
C ASN A 106 2.11 -5.75 -12.92
N ILE A 107 3.20 -5.99 -13.68
CA ILE A 107 3.97 -7.23 -13.62
C ILE A 107 4.79 -7.29 -12.32
N ILE A 108 5.47 -6.20 -11.95
CA ILE A 108 6.29 -6.14 -10.73
C ILE A 108 5.44 -6.21 -9.47
N MET A 109 4.29 -5.54 -9.47
CA MET A 109 3.33 -5.59 -8.37
C MET A 109 2.50 -6.87 -8.35
N LYS A 110 2.65 -7.73 -9.38
CA LYS A 110 1.87 -8.96 -9.58
C LYS A 110 0.36 -8.75 -9.58
N TYR A 111 -0.13 -7.58 -9.99
CA TYR A 111 -1.56 -7.33 -10.16
C TYR A 111 -2.20 -8.16 -11.26
N ASN A 112 -1.39 -8.82 -12.11
CA ASN A 112 -1.86 -9.71 -13.16
C ASN A 112 -2.05 -11.17 -12.69
N GLU A 113 -1.68 -11.49 -11.44
CA GLU A 113 -1.91 -12.82 -10.86
C GLU A 113 -3.30 -12.87 -10.20
N PRO A 114 -4.05 -13.98 -10.35
CA PRO A 114 -5.36 -14.09 -9.73
C PRO A 114 -5.21 -14.03 -8.22
N ILE A 115 -5.88 -13.06 -7.60
CA ILE A 115 -5.96 -12.96 -6.15
C ILE A 115 -6.76 -14.16 -5.65
N ASP A 116 -6.10 -15.08 -4.94
CA ASP A 116 -6.79 -16.11 -4.18
C ASP A 116 -7.44 -15.42 -2.98
N PHE A 117 -8.71 -15.02 -3.16
CA PHE A 117 -9.52 -14.51 -2.06
C PHE A 117 -9.77 -15.68 -1.11
N GLU A 118 -8.93 -15.80 -0.08
CA GLU A 118 -9.28 -16.59 1.10
C GLU A 118 -10.47 -15.92 1.76
N ILE A 119 -11.68 -16.30 1.34
CA ILE A 119 -12.92 -15.91 2.00
C ILE A 119 -12.85 -16.52 3.40
N GLU A 120 -12.40 -15.74 4.37
CA GLU A 120 -12.53 -16.07 5.78
C GLU A 120 -14.00 -16.42 5.99
N LYS A 121 -14.26 -17.70 6.30
CA LYS A 121 -15.62 -18.20 6.45
C LYS A 121 -16.27 -17.43 7.59
N LEU A 122 -17.05 -16.42 7.24
CA LEU A 122 -17.91 -15.70 8.18
C LEU A 122 -18.67 -16.75 8.98
N ASN A 123 -18.42 -16.81 10.28
CA ASN A 123 -19.16 -17.69 11.18
C ASN A 123 -20.59 -17.14 11.25
N VAL A 124 -21.44 -17.58 10.31
CA VAL A 124 -22.86 -17.22 10.27
C VAL A 124 -23.53 -17.83 11.49
N THR A 125 -23.55 -17.07 12.58
CA THR A 125 -24.36 -17.38 13.75
C THR A 125 -25.82 -17.18 13.36
N ALA A 126 -26.72 -18.06 13.83
CA ALA A 126 -28.12 -18.17 13.42
C ALA A 126 -28.97 -16.89 13.52
N LEU A 127 -28.44 -15.80 14.09
CA LEU A 127 -29.07 -14.47 14.18
C LEU A 127 -29.04 -13.67 12.86
N ASN A 128 -28.17 -14.01 11.91
CA ASN A 128 -28.02 -13.25 10.65
C ASN A 128 -28.77 -13.86 9.45
N ARG A 129 -29.70 -14.79 9.68
CA ARG A 129 -30.52 -15.34 8.58
C ARG A 129 -31.64 -14.36 8.23
N PRO A 130 -31.81 -13.94 6.96
CA PRO A 130 -33.07 -13.32 6.54
C PRO A 130 -34.21 -14.35 6.68
N PRO A 131 -35.42 -13.96 7.14
CA PRO A 131 -36.52 -14.90 7.34
C PRO A 131 -36.88 -15.58 6.02
N THR A 132 -36.69 -16.89 5.93
CA THR A 132 -37.06 -17.69 4.76
C THR A 132 -38.58 -17.87 4.70
N GLU A 133 -39.19 -17.31 3.65
CA GLU A 133 -40.59 -17.47 3.27
C GLU A 133 -40.87 -18.94 2.89
N ASN A 134 -41.78 -19.57 3.64
CA ASN A 134 -42.10 -20.99 3.55
C ASN A 134 -43.15 -21.24 2.46
N LYS A 135 -42.72 -21.62 1.26
CA LYS A 135 -43.60 -22.08 0.17
C LYS A 135 -43.70 -23.61 0.16
N ASN A 136 -44.49 -24.15 1.07
CA ASN A 136 -45.08 -25.48 0.90
C ASN A 136 -46.50 -25.30 0.33
N VAL A 137 -46.62 -25.27 -0.99
CA VAL A 137 -47.90 -25.44 -1.69
C VAL A 137 -47.70 -26.56 -2.72
N MET A 138 -48.23 -27.73 -2.34
CA MET A 138 -48.87 -28.76 -3.17
C MET A 138 -48.30 -29.05 -4.56
N ILE A 139 -47.68 -30.22 -4.73
CA ILE A 139 -48.06 -31.14 -5.82
C ILE A 139 -48.11 -32.56 -5.27
N GLU A 140 -49.34 -32.97 -4.97
CA GLU A 140 -49.84 -34.33 -4.98
C GLU A 140 -49.84 -34.83 -6.44
N ASP A 141 -49.18 -35.96 -6.75
CA ASP A 141 -49.75 -37.01 -7.61
C ASP A 141 -48.81 -38.19 -7.95
N LYS A 142 -49.38 -39.39 -7.77
CA LYS A 142 -49.22 -40.62 -8.60
C LYS A 142 -47.94 -41.46 -8.50
N ASN A 143 -47.98 -42.50 -7.66
CA ASN A 143 -48.16 -43.91 -8.10
C ASN A 143 -47.74 -44.90 -6.99
N VAL A 144 -48.70 -45.46 -6.27
CA VAL A 144 -48.60 -46.83 -5.74
C VAL A 144 -49.98 -47.49 -5.89
N LYS A 145 -50.27 -48.01 -7.09
CA LYS A 145 -51.29 -49.05 -7.26
C LYS A 145 -50.63 -50.42 -7.10
N GLN A 146 -51.04 -51.08 -6.01
CA GLN A 146 -51.54 -52.46 -5.96
C GLN A 146 -50.67 -53.56 -6.57
N LYS A 147 -50.11 -54.38 -5.68
CA LYS A 147 -49.92 -55.82 -5.89
C LYS A 147 -51.06 -56.56 -5.20
#